data_AF-A0A6V8EV72-F1
#
_entry.id   AF-A0A6V8EV72-F1
#
_cell.length_a   1.000
_cell.length_b   1.000
_cell.length_c   1.000
_cell.angle_alpha   90.00
_cell.angle_beta   90.00
_cell.angle_gamma   90.00
#
_symmetry.space_group_name_H-M   'P 1'
#
loop_
_entity.id
_entity.type
_entity.pdbx_description
1 polymer ?
#
loop_
_entity_poly.entity_id
_entity_poly.type
_entity_poly.pdbx_seq_one_letter_code
_entity_poly.pdbx_strand_id
1 'polypeptide(L)' 'ENKQATGAGADRVSQGMRLSFGKNVGTAARVKRGEVVISIHTRPEFYLQARDALRKASMKLPTPCTIKVVKGAETLKGLV' A
#
# COMPACT_ATOMS: atom_id res chain seq x y z
N GLU A 1 4.54 11.45 14.24
CA GLU A 1 5.87 11.90 13.82
C GLU A 1 6.18 13.28 14.38
N ASN A 2 7.01 13.36 15.42
CA ASN A 2 7.58 14.63 15.87
C ASN A 2 9.00 14.66 15.34
N LYS A 3 9.28 15.38 14.24
CA LYS A 3 10.63 15.50 13.68
C LYS A 3 11.06 16.96 13.52
N GLN A 4 11.83 17.40 14.50
CA GLN A 4 12.71 18.55 14.48
C GLN A 4 13.97 18.07 13.72
N ALA A 5 14.43 18.90 12.81
CA ALA A 5 15.43 18.57 11.81
C ALA A 5 16.78 19.21 12.16
N THR A 6 17.87 18.57 11.73
CA THR A 6 19.24 19.06 11.92
C THR A 6 19.95 19.13 10.56
N GLY A 7 20.15 20.34 10.02
CA GLY A 7 21.31 20.67 9.18
C GLY A 7 22.43 21.20 10.08
N ALA A 8 23.64 21.51 9.60
CA ALA A 8 24.76 21.97 10.43
C ALA A 8 24.33 23.14 11.35
N GLY A 9 24.00 22.84 12.61
CA GLY A 9 23.41 23.80 13.57
C GLY A 9 21.88 23.94 13.62
N ALA A 10 21.06 22.99 13.13
CA ALA A 10 19.59 23.12 13.15
C ALA A 10 18.92 22.47 14.36
N ASP A 11 17.95 23.21 14.88
CA ASP A 11 17.55 23.33 16.28
C ASP A 11 16.66 22.18 16.79
N ARG A 12 17.20 20.95 16.66
CA ARG A 12 17.19 19.75 17.54
C ARG A 12 17.62 19.94 19.00
N VAL A 13 18.49 20.93 19.15
CA VAL A 13 19.89 20.62 19.53
C VAL A 13 20.14 20.77 21.02
N SER A 14 19.33 21.55 21.76
CA SER A 14 19.52 21.70 23.22
C SER A 14 18.43 21.06 24.11
N GLN A 15 17.38 20.43 23.55
CA GLN A 15 16.37 19.66 24.33
C GLN A 15 16.30 18.16 23.98
N GLY A 16 16.98 17.70 22.92
CA GLY A 16 17.15 16.28 22.62
C GLY A 16 15.83 15.52 22.37
N MET A 17 15.59 14.46 23.15
CA MET A 17 14.44 13.54 23.00
C MET A 17 13.30 13.78 24.02
N ARG A 18 13.38 14.84 24.84
CA ARG A 18 12.28 15.21 25.75
C ARG A 18 11.01 15.54 24.96
N LEU A 19 9.83 15.24 25.54
CA LEU A 19 8.52 15.48 24.93
C LEU A 19 8.38 14.85 23.54
N SER A 20 8.79 13.58 23.41
CA SER A 20 8.87 12.82 22.16
C SER A 20 7.52 12.51 21.50
N PHE A 21 6.40 12.84 22.15
CA PHE A 21 5.09 12.62 21.56
C PHE A 21 4.97 13.30 20.20
N GLY A 22 4.60 12.49 19.21
CA GLY A 22 4.49 12.81 17.80
C GLY A 22 3.64 14.05 17.50
N LYS A 23 4.04 14.88 16.53
CA LYS A 23 3.02 15.60 15.74
C LYS A 23 2.35 14.59 14.79
N ASN A 24 1.12 14.82 14.37
CA ASN A 24 0.52 14.05 13.29
C ASN A 24 1.18 14.44 11.95
N VAL A 25 1.62 13.48 11.15
CA VAL A 25 2.25 13.74 9.84
C VAL A 25 1.59 12.96 8.71
N GLY A 26 0.85 11.91 9.04
CA GLY A 26 0.07 11.17 8.05
C GLY A 26 -0.84 10.15 8.70
N THR A 27 -1.64 9.52 7.84
CA THR A 27 -2.52 8.40 8.18
C THR A 27 -2.05 7.16 7.42
N ALA A 28 -2.27 5.99 8.02
CA ALA A 28 -1.98 4.71 7.38
C ALA A 28 -3.18 3.77 7.52
N ALA A 29 -3.41 2.96 6.50
CA ALA A 29 -4.37 1.86 6.58
C ALA A 29 -3.75 0.70 7.36
N ARG A 30 -4.52 0.12 8.29
CA ARG A 30 -4.14 -1.12 8.98
C ARG A 30 -4.80 -2.28 8.27
N VAL A 31 -3.98 -3.13 7.64
CA VAL A 31 -4.44 -4.27 6.84
C VAL A 31 -3.90 -5.56 7.46
N LYS A 32 -4.76 -6.56 7.66
CA LYS A 32 -4.36 -7.88 8.14
C LYS A 32 -3.93 -8.79 6.99
N ARG A 33 -3.19 -9.86 7.32
CA ARG A 33 -2.81 -10.87 6.33
C ARG A 33 -4.06 -11.49 5.70
N GLY A 34 -4.10 -11.54 4.38
CA GLY A 34 -5.21 -12.13 3.61
C GLY A 34 -6.39 -11.20 3.39
N GLU A 35 -6.36 -9.98 3.93
CA GLU A 35 -7.38 -8.97 3.68
C GLU A 35 -7.23 -8.37 2.27
N VAL A 36 -8.36 -8.01 1.67
CA VAL A 36 -8.40 -7.46 0.30
C VAL A 36 -8.10 -5.98 0.33
N VAL A 37 -7.03 -5.56 -0.36
CA VAL A 37 -6.62 -4.15 -0.44
C VAL A 37 -7.22 -3.45 -1.67
N ILE A 38 -7.29 -4.15 -2.80
CA ILE A 38 -7.77 -3.61 -4.08
C ILE A 38 -8.64 -4.67 -4.76
N SER A 39 -9.79 -4.25 -5.28
CA SER A 39 -10.67 -5.07 -6.11
C SER A 39 -10.94 -4.40 -7.45
N ILE A 40 -10.88 -5.16 -8.54
CA ILE A 40 -11.25 -4.68 -9.88
C ILE A 40 -12.42 -5.52 -10.38
N HIS A 41 -13.47 -4.86 -10.84
CA HIS A 41 -14.55 -5.49 -11.59
C HIS A 41 -14.41 -5.08 -13.06
N THR A 42 -14.40 -6.04 -13.96
CA THR A 42 -14.29 -5.77 -15.40
C THR A 42 -14.91 -6.90 -16.23
N ARG A 43 -15.06 -6.66 -17.54
CA ARG A 43 -15.50 -7.66 -18.52
C ARG A 43 -14.38 -8.69 -18.78
N PRO A 44 -14.70 -9.94 -19.15
CA PRO A 44 -13.70 -11.00 -19.36
C PRO A 44 -12.61 -10.62 -20.38
N GLU A 45 -12.96 -9.84 -21.40
CA GLU A 45 -12.03 -9.34 -22.43
C GLU A 45 -10.88 -8.49 -21.87
N PHE A 46 -11.05 -7.86 -20.70
CA PHE A 46 -10.03 -7.01 -20.09
C PHE A 46 -9.27 -7.66 -18.93
N TYR A 47 -9.43 -8.98 -18.75
CA TYR A 47 -8.84 -9.68 -17.62
C TYR A 47 -7.31 -9.53 -17.56
N LEU A 48 -6.64 -9.64 -18.71
CA LEU A 48 -5.17 -9.54 -18.78
C LEU A 48 -4.70 -8.14 -18.39
N GLN A 49 -5.37 -7.09 -18.87
CA GLN A 49 -5.05 -5.71 -18.49
C GLN A 49 -5.30 -5.49 -17.00
N ALA A 50 -6.41 -6.00 -16.45
CA ALA A 50 -6.71 -5.89 -15.02
C ALA A 50 -5.69 -6.62 -14.15
N ARG A 51 -5.25 -7.82 -14.57
CA ARG A 51 -4.22 -8.60 -13.86
C ARG A 51 -2.87 -7.88 -13.87
N ASP A 52 -2.46 -7.30 -15.00
CA ASP A 52 -1.22 -6.52 -15.07
C ASP A 52 -1.31 -5.21 -14.26
N ALA A 53 -2.47 -4.56 -14.23
CA ALA A 53 -2.69 -3.39 -13.38
C ALA A 53 -2.54 -3.72 -11.88
N LEU A 54 -3.11 -4.83 -11.41
CA LEU A 54 -2.93 -5.31 -10.03
C LEU A 54 -1.48 -5.70 -9.72
N ARG A 55 -0.78 -6.30 -10.69
CA ARG A 55 0.66 -6.58 -10.56
C ARG A 55 1.45 -5.28 -10.36
N LYS A 56 1.22 -4.26 -11.18
CA LYS A 56 1.86 -2.94 -11.04
C LYS A 56 1.52 -2.28 -9.70
N ALA A 57 0.27 -2.35 -9.27
CA ALA A 57 -0.16 -1.81 -7.98
C ALA A 57 0.57 -2.52 -6.81
N SER A 58 0.76 -3.84 -6.89
CA SER A 58 1.49 -4.59 -5.85
C SER A 58 2.93 -4.12 -5.66
N MET A 59 3.59 -3.62 -6.71
CA MET A 59 4.96 -3.07 -6.64
C MET A 59 5.05 -1.73 -5.88
N LYS A 60 3.90 -1.09 -5.60
CA LYS A 60 3.82 0.17 -4.84
C LYS A 60 3.43 -0.04 -3.38
N LEU A 61 3.08 -1.27 -3.01
CA LEU A 61 2.76 -1.63 -1.64
C LEU A 61 4.01 -2.18 -0.95
N PRO A 62 4.22 -1.88 0.35
CA PRO A 62 5.38 -2.35 1.09
C PRO A 62 5.33 -3.85 1.41
N THR A 63 4.18 -4.50 1.24
CA THR A 63 3.94 -5.91 1.59
C THR A 63 3.75 -6.78 0.34
N PRO A 64 4.17 -8.06 0.38
CA PRO A 64 3.92 -8.98 -0.71
C PRO A 64 2.41 -9.18 -0.88
N CYS A 65 1.92 -9.05 -2.12
CA CYS A 65 0.51 -9.18 -2.44
C CYS A 65 0.28 -10.38 -3.37
N THR A 66 -0.92 -10.96 -3.30
CA THR A 66 -1.35 -12.04 -4.19
C THR A 66 -2.62 -11.62 -4.93
N ILE A 67 -2.71 -11.95 -6.21
CA ILE A 67 -3.88 -11.67 -7.04
C ILE A 67 -4.74 -12.95 -7.09
N LYS A 68 -6.03 -12.82 -6.78
CA LYS A 68 -6.99 -13.93 -6.82
C LYS A 68 -8.25 -13.51 -7.58
N VAL A 69 -8.79 -14.40 -8.40
CA VAL A 69 -10.11 -14.22 -9.02
C VAL A 69 -11.17 -14.68 -8.02
N VAL A 70 -12.03 -13.77 -7.57
CA VAL A 70 -13.05 -14.06 -6.55
C VAL A 70 -14.36 -14.56 -7.18
N LYS A 71 -14.73 -14.04 -8.36
CA LYS A 71 -15.95 -14.42 -9.10
C LYS A 71 -15.66 -14.42 -10.60
N GLY A 72 -16.38 -15.28 -11.33
CA GLY A 72 -16.31 -15.31 -12.79
C GLY A 72 -15.12 -16.07 -13.36
N ALA A 73 -14.56 -17.03 -12.63
CA ALA A 73 -13.52 -17.91 -13.18
C ALA A 73 -14.04 -18.70 -14.40
N GLU A 74 -15.32 -19.07 -14.41
CA GLU A 74 -16.03 -19.77 -15.51
C GLU A 74 -15.90 -19.05 -16.86
N THR A 75 -15.89 -17.71 -16.85
CA THR A 75 -15.93 -16.89 -18.08
C THR A 75 -14.55 -16.61 -18.64
N LEU A 76 -13.50 -16.97 -17.90
CA LEU A 76 -12.11 -16.82 -18.28
C LEU A 76 -11.64 -18.13 -18.90
N LYS A 77 -11.67 -18.21 -20.24
CA LYS A 77 -11.36 -19.38 -21.10
C LYS A 77 -9.93 -19.94 -20.92
N GLY A 78 -9.55 -20.40 -19.72
CA GLY A 78 -8.21 -20.93 -19.40
C GLY A 78 -7.14 -19.87 -19.14
N LEU A 79 -7.53 -18.61 -18.88
CA LEU A 79 -6.58 -17.52 -18.58
C LEU A 79 -6.19 -17.42 -17.09
N VAL A 80 -6.84 -18.19 -16.23
CA VAL A 80 -6.64 -18.23 -14.78
C VAL A 80 -5.51 -19.17 -14.42
#